data_AF-A0A2E0W340-F1
#
_entry.id   AF-A0A2E0W340-F1
#
_cell.length_a   1.000
_cell.length_b   1.000
_cell.length_c   1.000
_cell.angle_alpha   90.00
_cell.angle_beta   90.00
_cell.angle_gamma   90.00
#
_symmetry.space_group_name_H-M   'P 1'
#
loop_
_entity.id
_entity.type
_entity.pdbx_description
1 polymer ?
#
loop_
_entity_poly.entity_id
_entity_poly.type
_entity_poly.pdbx_seq_one_letter_code
_entity_poly.pdbx_strand_id
1 'polypeptide(L)'
;MLEKILNIYLIINNGFVTEFKAKSYERDGDDETKIEFLKARAKIDFETSESFEAPISKDGEFMSYRKFSKLERRGMQYKLFEEIFSHYDVPENPLICVTPIEDGNILAN
;
A
#
# COMPACT_ATOMS: atom_id res chain seq x y z
N MET A 1 -3.73 6.74 21.93
CA MET A 1 -4.57 5.57 21.56
C MET A 1 -3.80 4.76 20.53
N LEU A 2 -3.66 3.45 20.75
CA LEU A 2 -3.08 2.57 19.74
C LEU A 2 -3.98 2.52 18.51
N GLU A 3 -3.40 2.75 17.35
CA GLU A 3 -4.06 2.69 16.05
C GLU A 3 -3.29 1.75 15.13
N LYS A 4 -4.03 1.05 14.26
CA LYS A 4 -3.45 0.18 13.24
C LYS A 4 -3.06 0.99 12.01
N ILE A 5 -1.77 0.98 11.70
CA ILE A 5 -1.15 1.72 10.59
C ILE A 5 -0.44 0.75 9.64
N LEU A 6 -0.29 1.11 8.36
CA LEU A 6 0.22 0.18 7.36
C LEU A 6 1.30 0.79 6.46
N ASN A 7 2.32 -0.01 6.17
CA ASN A 7 3.16 0.14 4.99
C ASN A 7 2.56 -0.71 3.88
N ILE A 8 2.28 -0.11 2.72
CA ILE A 8 1.77 -0.78 1.52
C ILE A 8 2.74 -0.54 0.37
N TYR A 9 3.01 -1.58 -0.40
CA TYR A 9 3.91 -1.56 -1.54
C TYR A 9 3.14 -1.87 -2.81
N LEU A 10 3.27 -1.02 -3.81
CA LEU A 10 2.69 -1.24 -5.14
C LEU A 10 3.76 -1.86 -6.03
N ILE A 11 3.62 -3.14 -6.38
CA ILE A 11 4.56 -3.79 -7.29
C ILE A 11 4.13 -3.45 -8.72
N ILE A 12 4.96 -2.69 -9.41
CA ILE A 12 4.74 -2.21 -10.76
C ILE A 12 5.75 -2.89 -11.67
N ASN A 13 5.25 -3.70 -12.59
CA ASN A 13 6.07 -4.36 -13.60
C ASN A 13 5.60 -3.90 -14.99
N ASN A 14 6.52 -3.38 -15.79
CA ASN A 14 6.22 -2.84 -17.13
C ASN A 14 5.07 -1.81 -17.14
N GLY A 15 4.96 -0.99 -16.08
CA GLY A 15 3.92 0.04 -15.94
C GLY A 15 2.55 -0.45 -15.47
N PHE A 16 2.42 -1.73 -15.11
CA PHE A 16 1.20 -2.33 -14.58
C PHE A 16 1.37 -2.74 -13.12
N VAL A 17 0.33 -2.52 -12.31
CA VAL A 17 0.27 -2.96 -10.91
C VAL A 17 -0.06 -4.44 -10.89
N THR A 18 0.92 -5.28 -10.56
CA THR A 18 0.79 -6.75 -10.66
C THR A 18 0.59 -7.42 -9.31
N GLU A 19 1.01 -6.78 -8.23
CA GLU A 19 0.98 -7.32 -6.88
C GLU A 19 0.97 -6.17 -5.89
N PHE A 20 0.44 -6.42 -4.70
CA PHE A 20 0.68 -5.57 -3.55
C PHE A 20 1.44 -6.33 -2.49
N LYS A 21 2.18 -5.59 -1.67
CA LYS A 21 2.62 -6.11 -0.38
C LYS A 21 2.20 -5.19 0.74
N ALA A 22 2.02 -5.71 1.94
CA ALA A 22 1.68 -4.88 3.07
C ALA A 22 2.26 -5.41 4.38
N LYS A 23 2.37 -4.49 5.33
CA LYS A 23 2.76 -4.78 6.71
C LYS A 23 2.05 -3.83 7.66
N SER A 24 1.45 -4.38 8.70
CA SER A 24 0.72 -3.61 9.71
C SER A 24 1.52 -3.43 11.01
N TYR A 25 1.18 -2.36 11.73
CA TYR A 25 1.68 -2.05 13.06
C TYR A 25 0.56 -1.46 13.91
N GLU A 26 0.66 -1.64 15.23
CA GLU A 26 -0.12 -0.88 16.19
C GLU A 26 0.77 0.17 16.85
N ARG A 27 0.39 1.44 16.74
CA ARG A 27 1.19 2.57 17.21
C ARG A 27 0.31 3.65 17.84
N ASP A 28 0.81 4.21 18.93
CA ASP A 28 0.29 5.44 19.52
C ASP A 28 1.14 6.64 19.06
N GLY A 29 0.62 7.85 19.21
CA GLY A 29 1.23 9.09 18.77
C GLY A 29 0.34 9.86 17.81
N ASP A 30 0.83 11.02 17.37
CA ASP A 30 0.23 11.77 16.28
C ASP A 30 0.51 11.12 14.92
N ASP A 31 -0.21 11.58 13.90
CA ASP A 31 -0.11 11.03 12.55
C ASP A 31 1.25 11.30 11.92
N GLU A 32 1.89 12.42 12.25
CA GLU A 32 3.22 12.78 11.73
C GLU A 32 4.27 11.76 12.19
N THR A 33 4.35 11.48 13.49
CA THR A 33 5.28 10.50 14.06
C THR A 33 5.04 9.09 13.51
N LYS A 34 3.76 8.71 13.33
CA LYS A 34 3.40 7.41 12.75
C LYS A 34 3.82 7.31 11.28
N ILE A 35 3.62 8.37 10.48
CA ILE A 35 4.05 8.42 9.08
C ILE A 35 5.58 8.38 8.98
N GLU A 36 6.30 9.13 9.82
CA GLU A 36 7.77 9.08 9.86
C GLU A 36 8.27 7.69 10.19
N PHE A 37 7.64 7.01 11.15
CA PHE A 37 7.95 5.63 11.48
C PHE A 37 7.76 4.70 10.28
N LEU A 38 6.63 4.79 9.58
CA LEU A 38 6.35 3.98 8.40
C LEU A 38 7.39 4.22 7.29
N LYS A 39 7.70 5.49 6.99
CA LYS A 39 8.72 5.88 6.00
C LYS A 39 10.11 5.35 6.36
N ALA A 40 10.54 5.51 7.61
CA ALA A 40 11.85 5.06 8.07
C ALA A 40 12.03 3.53 7.96
N ARG A 41 10.93 2.78 8.06
CA ARG A 41 10.94 1.33 7.94
C ARG A 41 10.64 0.79 6.55
N ALA A 42 10.13 1.61 5.64
CA ALA A 42 9.62 1.19 4.35
C ALA A 42 10.56 0.22 3.61
N LYS A 43 11.88 0.47 3.62
CA LYS A 43 12.85 -0.43 2.97
C LYS A 43 12.94 -1.81 3.62
N ILE A 44 13.00 -1.87 4.94
CA ILE A 44 13.14 -3.13 5.70
C ILE A 44 11.83 -3.90 5.72
N ASP A 45 10.72 -3.17 5.81
CA ASP A 45 9.39 -3.75 5.85
C ASP A 45 9.02 -4.39 4.52
N PHE A 46 9.55 -3.90 3.39
CA PHE A 46 9.35 -4.53 2.08
C PHE A 46 9.80 -5.99 2.06
N GLU A 47 10.98 -6.29 2.61
CA GLU A 47 11.55 -7.65 2.64
C GLU A 47 10.75 -8.61 3.52
N THR A 48 9.98 -8.09 4.47
CA THR A 48 9.23 -8.86 5.47
C THR A 48 7.72 -8.65 5.37
N SER A 49 7.27 -8.09 4.25
CA SER A 49 5.87 -7.78 3.98
C SER A 49 5.14 -8.99 3.41
N GLU A 50 3.84 -9.07 3.71
CA GLU A 50 2.96 -10.10 3.17
C GLU A 50 2.48 -9.72 1.78
N SER A 51 2.31 -10.70 0.90
CA SER A 51 1.93 -10.49 -0.51
C SER A 51 0.43 -10.65 -0.70
N PHE A 52 -0.16 -9.78 -1.52
CA PHE A 52 -1.58 -9.72 -1.82
C PHE A 52 -1.77 -9.57 -3.34
N GLU A 53 -2.87 -10.13 -3.86
CA GLU A 53 -3.14 -10.05 -5.29
C GLU A 53 -3.57 -8.63 -5.69
N ALA A 54 -3.11 -8.17 -6.85
CA ALA A 54 -3.58 -6.91 -7.42
C ALA A 54 -4.95 -7.11 -8.10
N PRO A 55 -5.86 -6.11 -8.07
CA PRO A 55 -7.15 -6.20 -8.72
C PRO A 55 -6.98 -6.30 -10.24
N ILE A 56 -7.45 -7.40 -10.79
CA ILE A 56 -7.51 -7.66 -12.22
C ILE A 56 -8.84 -7.20 -12.81
N SER A 57 -8.83 -6.82 -14.09
CA SER A 57 -10.05 -6.52 -14.84
C SER A 57 -10.88 -7.78 -15.08
N LYS A 58 -12.11 -7.62 -15.58
CA LYS A 58 -12.95 -8.76 -15.99
C LYS A 58 -12.30 -9.60 -17.09
N ASP A 59 -11.40 -9.00 -17.87
CA ASP A 59 -10.66 -9.64 -18.95
C ASP A 59 -9.34 -10.26 -18.46
N GLY A 60 -9.06 -10.23 -17.15
CA GLY A 60 -7.85 -10.77 -16.55
C GLY A 60 -6.63 -9.86 -16.64
N GLU A 61 -6.81 -8.58 -16.99
CA GLU A 61 -5.71 -7.63 -17.18
C GLU A 61 -5.40 -6.84 -15.91
N PHE A 62 -4.10 -6.64 -15.64
CA PHE A 62 -3.64 -5.77 -14.57
C PHE A 62 -3.93 -4.29 -14.85
N MET A 63 -4.12 -3.52 -13.79
CA MET A 63 -4.34 -2.09 -13.89
C MET A 63 -3.04 -1.34 -14.18
N SER A 64 -3.02 -0.44 -15.16
CA SER A 64 -1.86 0.45 -15.35
C SER A 64 -1.65 1.36 -14.14
N TYR A 65 -0.39 1.60 -13.76
CA TYR A 65 -0.06 2.46 -12.62
C TYR A 65 -0.61 3.88 -12.80
N ARG A 66 -0.64 4.40 -14.03
CA ARG A 66 -1.26 5.70 -14.34
C ARG A 66 -2.75 5.73 -13.98
N LYS A 67 -3.49 4.66 -14.26
CA LYS A 67 -4.92 4.55 -13.90
C LYS A 67 -5.07 4.39 -12.39
N PHE A 68 -4.23 3.58 -11.77
CA PHE A 68 -4.19 3.38 -10.33
C PHE A 68 -3.99 4.69 -9.57
N SER A 69 -2.92 5.43 -9.87
CA SER A 69 -2.59 6.72 -9.23
C SER A 69 -3.72 7.75 -9.41
N LYS A 70 -4.42 7.74 -10.55
CA LYS A 70 -5.58 8.61 -10.77
C LYS A 70 -6.77 8.24 -9.87
N LEU A 71 -6.99 6.95 -9.58
CA LEU A 71 -8.06 6.49 -8.68
C LEU A 71 -7.70 6.77 -7.22
N GLU A 72 -6.45 6.52 -6.83
CA GLU A 72 -5.94 6.80 -5.49
C GLU A 72 -6.11 8.28 -5.13
N ARG A 73 -5.68 9.20 -6.01
CA ARG A 73 -5.86 10.65 -5.84
C ARG A 73 -7.33 11.10 -5.73
N ARG A 74 -8.27 10.27 -6.15
CA ARG A 74 -9.72 10.51 -6.03
C ARG A 74 -10.30 9.95 -4.74
N GLY A 75 -9.48 9.45 -3.82
CA GLY A 75 -9.92 8.87 -2.55
C GLY A 75 -10.44 7.43 -2.68
N MET A 76 -10.13 6.72 -3.78
CA MET A 76 -10.61 5.34 -3.99
C MET A 76 -9.76 4.28 -3.27
N GLN A 77 -8.95 4.68 -2.27
CA GLN A 77 -8.00 3.80 -1.56
C GLN A 77 -8.69 2.57 -0.97
N TYR A 78 -9.86 2.73 -0.33
CA TYR A 78 -10.62 1.61 0.23
C TYR A 78 -10.92 0.53 -0.80
N LYS A 79 -11.28 0.91 -2.05
CA LYS A 79 -11.55 -0.08 -3.12
C LYS A 79 -10.27 -0.67 -3.72
N LEU A 80 -9.17 0.09 -3.71
CA LEU A 80 -7.90 -0.37 -4.27
C LEU A 80 -7.18 -1.35 -3.34
N PHE A 81 -7.39 -1.21 -2.03
CA PHE A 81 -6.71 -1.98 -0.98
C PHE A 81 -7.68 -2.78 -0.10
N GLU A 82 -8.90 -3.07 -0.60
CA GLU A 82 -9.98 -3.70 0.17
C GLU A 82 -9.54 -5.00 0.83
N GLU A 83 -8.81 -5.85 0.11
CA GLU A 83 -8.28 -7.12 0.63
C GLU A 83 -7.30 -6.89 1.78
N ILE A 84 -6.35 -5.96 1.62
CA ILE A 84 -5.35 -5.63 2.65
C ILE A 84 -6.04 -5.06 3.90
N PHE A 85 -6.97 -4.13 3.69
CA PHE A 85 -7.69 -3.47 4.79
C PHE A 85 -8.56 -4.46 5.56
N SER A 86 -9.23 -5.37 4.86
CA SER A 86 -10.03 -6.43 5.47
C SER A 86 -9.16 -7.45 6.20
N HIS A 87 -8.04 -7.86 5.61
CA HIS A 87 -7.10 -8.80 6.21
C HIS A 87 -6.55 -8.27 7.53
N TYR A 88 -6.15 -7.00 7.56
CA TYR A 88 -5.59 -6.40 8.77
C TYR A 88 -6.64 -5.83 9.73
N ASP A 89 -7.94 -5.84 9.43
CA ASP A 89 -8.98 -5.26 10.28
C ASP A 89 -8.65 -3.81 10.69
N VAL A 90 -8.51 -2.96 9.67
CA VAL A 90 -8.14 -1.54 9.81
C VAL A 90 -9.39 -0.66 9.86
N PRO A 91 -9.34 0.53 10.50
CA PRO A 91 -10.47 1.46 10.49
C PRO A 91 -10.76 2.00 9.08
N GLU A 92 -11.92 2.63 8.88
CA GLU A 92 -12.39 3.13 7.57
C GLU A 92 -11.40 4.10 6.88
N ASN A 93 -10.67 4.90 7.67
CA ASN A 93 -9.64 5.81 7.20
C ASN A 93 -8.31 5.49 7.88
N PRO A 94 -7.62 4.41 7.47
CA PRO A 94 -6.39 3.99 8.11
C PRO A 94 -5.23 4.89 7.71
N LEU A 95 -4.33 5.16 8.65
CA LEU A 95 -3.08 5.83 8.32
C LEU A 95 -2.14 4.86 7.59
N ILE A 96 -1.86 5.17 6.33
CA ILE A 96 -1.03 4.33 5.46
C ILE A 96 0.12 5.09 4.83
N CYS A 97 1.21 4.38 4.57
CA CYS A 97 2.29 4.84 3.71
C CYS A 97 2.38 3.91 2.50
N VAL A 98 2.20 4.47 1.31
CA VAL A 98 2.22 3.73 0.04
C VAL A 98 3.55 3.98 -0.66
N THR A 99 4.31 2.93 -0.93
CA THR A 99 5.60 2.98 -1.60
C THR A 99 5.55 2.23 -2.94
N PRO A 100 5.66 2.92 -4.09
CA PRO A 100 5.72 2.25 -5.38
C PRO A 100 7.09 1.59 -5.62
N ILE A 101 7.06 0.36 -6.15
CA ILE A 101 8.22 -0.44 -6.52
C ILE A 101 8.13 -0.71 -8.02
N GLU A 102 8.95 -0.04 -8.82
CA GLU A 102 8.93 -0.15 -10.28
C GLU A 102 10.10 -0.99 -10.79
N ASP A 103 9.78 -2.11 -11.44
CA ASP A 103 10.73 -3.07 -11.99
C ASP A 103 11.82 -3.47 -10.98
N GLY A 104 11.42 -3.66 -9.72
CA GLY A 104 12.29 -4.03 -8.60
C GLY A 104 12.99 -2.87 -7.89
N ASN A 105 12.81 -1.63 -8.33
CA ASN A 105 13.41 -0.44 -7.70
C ASN A 105 12.38 0.30 -6.84
N ILE A 106 12.77 0.66 -5.62
CA ILE A 106 11.95 1.49 -4.75
C ILE A 106 11.95 2.92 -5.30
N LEU A 107 10.79 3.42 -5.72
CA LEU A 107 10.60 4.83 -6.07
C LEU A 107 10.33 5.64 -4.79
N ALA A 108 11.23 5.55 -3.81
CA ALA A 108 11.18 6.38 -2.61
C ALA A 108 12.07 7.61 -2.85
N ASN A 109 11.44 8.78 -2.95
CA ASN A 109 12.08 10.09 -2.76
C ASN A 109 11.60 10.66 -1.42
#